data_AF-A0A229TBY1-F1
#
_entry.id   AF-A0A229TBY1-F1
#
_cell.length_a   1.000
_cell.length_b   1.000
_cell.length_c   1.000
_cell.angle_alpha   90.00
_cell.angle_beta   90.00
_cell.angle_gamma   90.00
#
_symmetry.space_group_name_H-M   'P 1'
#
loop_
_entity.id
_entity.type
_entity.pdbx_description
1 polymer ?
#
loop_
_entity_poly.entity_id
_entity_poly.type
_entity_poly.pdbx_seq_one_letter_code
_entity_poly.pdbx_strand_id
1 'polypeptide(L)'
;MTDLDELRRTLRAQESLAPDPGDVLAAATRRLRRRRIASVAAVTLAVAALGVGAVAMLGRGTATAPPASRVNAPPASVTEFSVAEQVPPAAPAVSLEDGSWDLMFWAVQPHFATVHYGQGHRYAFEIEVRDGAAPRSALAAKPSDAKKIRDPQSVAWQDGPGRWIRVTTTKPMAPAETLALLTKIRAAPPVISSPLESLQIPAGQKVDTFTSEPESNTLVLCPDPEARKAPLDNRCFSLTVSPAGRTAQPEDGAIPEEPLPVHRFRTLGAYTIEVDSSSAQEQAASALMNSVRLNR
;
A
#
# COMPACT_ATOMS: atom_id res chain seq x y z
N MET A 1 55.25 27.85 3.87
CA MET A 1 53.93 28.52 3.95
C MET A 1 53.30 28.62 2.55
N THR A 2 53.20 27.52 1.79
CA THR A 2 52.79 27.54 0.37
C THR A 2 51.64 26.60 0.04
N ASP A 3 51.23 25.74 0.96
CA ASP A 3 50.26 24.65 0.71
C ASP A 3 48.79 25.13 0.74
N LEU A 4 48.46 26.03 1.68
CA LEU A 4 47.09 26.55 1.84
C LEU A 4 46.66 27.49 0.70
N ASP A 5 47.59 28.23 0.12
CA ASP A 5 47.28 29.13 -1.00
C ASP A 5 47.17 28.36 -2.31
N GLU A 6 47.88 27.26 -2.45
CA GLU A 6 47.74 26.34 -3.58
C GLU A 6 46.40 25.59 -3.51
N LEU A 7 46.01 25.13 -2.32
CA LEU A 7 44.70 24.49 -2.09
C LEU A 7 43.52 25.45 -2.34
N ARG A 8 43.65 26.73 -1.97
CA ARG A 8 42.63 27.74 -2.28
C ARG A 8 42.55 28.04 -3.78
N ARG A 9 43.68 27.99 -4.48
CA ARG A 9 43.73 28.23 -5.93
C ARG A 9 43.13 27.08 -6.71
N THR A 10 43.37 25.84 -6.29
CA THR A 10 42.80 24.64 -6.91
C THR A 10 41.29 24.53 -6.66
N LEU A 11 40.82 24.85 -5.45
CA LEU A 11 39.38 24.86 -5.15
C LEU A 11 38.63 25.92 -5.96
N ARG A 12 39.17 27.13 -6.11
CA ARG A 12 38.57 28.16 -6.99
C ARG A 12 38.58 27.78 -8.47
N ALA A 13 39.59 27.03 -8.91
CA ALA A 13 39.65 26.52 -10.28
C ALA A 13 38.67 25.36 -10.53
N GLN A 14 38.26 24.62 -9.49
CA GLN A 14 37.22 23.58 -9.60
C GLN A 14 35.81 24.15 -9.50
N GLU A 15 35.60 25.26 -8.81
CA GLU A 15 34.30 25.94 -8.71
C GLU A 15 33.80 26.43 -10.08
N SER A 16 34.70 26.82 -10.99
CA SER A 16 34.34 27.20 -12.36
C SER A 16 34.04 26.02 -13.30
N LEU A 17 34.30 24.79 -12.87
CA LEU A 17 33.97 23.55 -13.58
C LEU A 17 32.71 22.87 -13.04
N ALA A 18 32.14 23.39 -11.94
CA ALA A 18 30.88 22.91 -11.44
C ALA A 18 29.77 23.27 -12.44
N PRO A 19 28.98 22.29 -12.92
CA PRO A 19 27.87 22.56 -13.84
C PRO A 19 26.90 23.53 -13.18
N ASP A 20 26.40 24.51 -13.96
CA ASP A 20 25.46 25.52 -13.48
C ASP A 20 24.29 24.82 -12.76
N PRO A 21 24.04 25.14 -11.48
CA PRO A 21 22.94 24.53 -10.73
C PRO A 21 21.59 24.70 -11.44
N GLY A 22 21.40 25.80 -12.19
CA GLY A 22 20.22 26.03 -13.01
C GLY A 22 20.08 25.00 -14.14
N ASP A 23 21.17 24.63 -14.80
CA ASP A 23 21.19 23.64 -15.88
C ASP A 23 21.01 22.22 -15.36
N VAL A 24 21.58 21.89 -14.19
CA VAL A 24 21.38 20.60 -13.53
C VAL A 24 19.91 20.43 -13.11
N LEU A 25 19.31 21.47 -12.54
CA LEU A 25 17.89 21.49 -12.17
C LEU A 25 16.98 21.46 -13.40
N ALA A 26 17.31 22.17 -14.48
CA ALA A 26 16.57 22.14 -15.74
C ALA A 26 16.65 20.76 -16.42
N ALA A 27 17.80 20.09 -16.36
CA ALA A 27 17.97 18.73 -16.89
C ALA A 27 17.21 17.69 -16.05
N ALA A 28 17.23 17.82 -14.72
CA ALA A 28 16.49 16.95 -13.81
C ALA A 28 14.96 17.09 -13.99
N THR A 29 14.47 18.33 -14.08
CA THR A 29 13.05 18.62 -14.29
C THR A 29 12.57 18.16 -15.68
N ARG A 30 13.39 18.28 -16.74
CA ARG A 30 13.07 17.72 -18.06
C ARG A 30 12.98 16.19 -18.05
N ARG A 31 13.86 15.49 -17.30
CA ARG A 31 13.78 14.02 -17.13
C ARG A 31 12.51 13.59 -16.39
N LEU A 32 12.11 14.34 -15.35
CA LEU A 32 10.88 14.07 -14.59
C LEU A 32 9.62 14.32 -15.44
N ARG A 33 9.59 15.38 -16.25
CA ARG A 33 8.47 15.66 -17.19
C ARG A 33 8.31 14.55 -18.23
N ARG A 34 9.41 14.01 -18.77
CA ARG A 34 9.35 12.91 -19.75
C ARG A 34 8.83 11.60 -19.13
N ARG A 35 9.12 11.31 -17.86
CA ARG A 35 8.52 10.15 -17.17
C ARG A 35 7.00 10.30 -17.00
N ARG A 36 6.51 11.50 -16.65
CA ARG A 36 5.07 11.74 -16.48
C ARG A 36 4.27 11.62 -17.78
N ILE A 37 4.83 11.98 -18.93
CA ILE A 37 4.13 11.83 -20.23
C ILE A 37 3.99 10.34 -20.61
N ALA A 38 4.95 9.48 -20.25
CA ALA A 38 4.83 8.04 -20.46
C ALA A 38 3.81 7.38 -19.50
N SER A 39 3.65 7.91 -18.29
CA SER A 39 2.69 7.40 -17.30
C SER A 39 1.23 7.77 -17.62
N VAL A 40 0.98 8.93 -18.23
CA VAL A 40 -0.38 9.39 -18.56
C VAL A 40 -0.97 8.66 -19.78
N ALA A 41 -0.12 8.17 -20.70
CA ALA A 41 -0.57 7.33 -21.81
C ALA A 41 -1.01 5.92 -21.38
N ALA A 42 -0.53 5.41 -20.24
CA ALA A 42 -0.94 4.11 -19.72
C ALA A 42 -2.33 4.14 -19.04
N VAL A 43 -2.72 5.29 -18.48
CA VAL A 43 -4.00 5.44 -17.77
C VAL A 43 -5.18 5.68 -18.73
N THR A 44 -4.94 6.24 -19.92
CA THR A 44 -6.00 6.52 -20.90
C THR A 44 -6.41 5.29 -21.73
N LEU A 45 -5.58 4.25 -21.83
CA LEU A 45 -5.94 3.00 -22.55
C LEU A 45 -6.75 2.00 -21.71
N ALA A 46 -6.78 2.15 -20.38
CA ALA A 46 -7.55 1.25 -19.51
C ALA A 46 -9.05 1.61 -19.44
N VAL A 47 -9.43 2.85 -19.75
CA VAL A 47 -10.82 3.32 -19.66
C VAL A 47 -11.63 3.02 -20.93
N ALA A 48 -10.99 2.78 -22.08
CA ALA A 48 -11.69 2.47 -23.33
C ALA A 48 -12.11 1.00 -23.49
N ALA A 49 -11.61 0.08 -22.66
CA ALA A 49 -11.85 -1.37 -22.81
C ALA A 49 -13.05 -1.91 -22.00
N LEU A 50 -13.71 -1.09 -21.18
CA LEU A 50 -14.87 -1.50 -20.37
C LEU A 50 -16.23 -1.02 -20.95
N GLY A 51 -16.25 -0.49 -22.18
CA GLY A 51 -17.40 0.21 -22.74
C GLY A 51 -18.25 -0.52 -23.78
N VAL A 52 -17.95 -1.76 -24.18
CA VAL A 52 -18.75 -2.47 -25.21
C VAL A 52 -18.82 -3.97 -24.92
N GLY A 53 -19.97 -4.47 -24.50
CA GLY A 53 -20.22 -5.93 -24.49
C GLY A 53 -21.31 -6.44 -23.56
N ALA A 54 -22.54 -5.89 -23.61
CA ALA A 54 -23.69 -6.52 -22.95
C ALA A 54 -24.99 -6.29 -23.73
N VAL A 55 -25.22 -7.02 -24.83
CA VAL A 55 -26.58 -7.31 -25.33
C VAL A 55 -26.62 -8.67 -26.05
N ALA A 56 -27.59 -9.50 -25.63
CA ALA A 56 -28.21 -10.65 -26.30
C ALA A 56 -27.45 -11.98 -26.40
N MET A 57 -27.99 -13.00 -25.71
CA MET A 57 -28.58 -14.19 -26.36
C MET A 57 -29.34 -15.04 -25.33
N LEU A 58 -30.67 -14.95 -25.40
CA LEU A 58 -31.62 -15.94 -24.90
C LEU A 58 -31.74 -17.04 -25.95
N GLY A 59 -31.69 -18.33 -25.57
CA GLY A 59 -32.08 -19.39 -26.51
C GLY A 59 -31.71 -20.83 -26.17
N ARG A 60 -32.56 -21.48 -25.36
CA ARG A 60 -33.09 -22.85 -25.51
C ARG A 60 -32.13 -24.00 -25.93
N GLY A 61 -31.98 -24.98 -25.05
CA GLY A 61 -31.48 -26.32 -25.41
C GLY A 61 -31.66 -27.32 -24.27
N THR A 62 -32.70 -28.14 -24.38
CA THR A 62 -33.00 -29.29 -23.52
C THR A 62 -31.94 -30.39 -23.64
N ALA A 63 -31.40 -30.88 -22.51
CA ALA A 63 -30.84 -32.23 -22.44
C ALA A 63 -30.87 -32.78 -21.01
N THR A 64 -31.54 -33.92 -20.91
CA THR A 64 -31.69 -34.90 -19.84
C THR A 64 -30.47 -35.16 -18.95
N ALA A 65 -30.73 -35.23 -17.64
CA ALA A 65 -29.85 -35.70 -16.59
C ALA A 65 -29.65 -37.23 -16.61
N PRO A 66 -28.57 -37.72 -15.96
CA PRO A 66 -28.65 -38.92 -15.12
C PRO A 66 -28.20 -38.62 -13.66
N PRO A 67 -28.73 -39.33 -12.65
CA PRO A 67 -28.44 -39.06 -11.25
C PRO A 67 -27.33 -39.98 -10.69
N ALA A 68 -26.43 -39.41 -9.87
CA ALA A 68 -25.61 -40.03 -8.81
C ALA A 68 -24.47 -39.04 -8.49
N SER A 69 -24.06 -38.72 -7.27
CA SER A 69 -24.37 -39.20 -5.93
C SER A 69 -24.09 -38.04 -4.95
N ARG A 70 -24.86 -38.01 -3.86
CA ARG A 70 -24.69 -37.09 -2.74
C ARG A 70 -23.28 -37.24 -2.14
N VAL A 71 -22.52 -36.16 -2.12
CA VAL A 71 -21.50 -35.90 -1.09
C VAL A 71 -21.88 -34.57 -0.47
N ASN A 72 -22.25 -34.60 0.81
CA ASN A 72 -22.54 -33.43 1.62
C ASN A 72 -21.25 -32.59 1.76
N ALA A 73 -21.13 -31.54 0.97
CA ALA A 73 -20.32 -30.38 1.31
C ALA A 73 -21.30 -29.24 1.62
N PRO A 74 -21.23 -28.60 2.80
CA PRO A 74 -22.08 -27.46 3.09
C PRO A 74 -21.76 -26.35 2.06
N PRO A 75 -22.78 -25.69 1.49
CA PRO A 75 -22.54 -24.56 0.60
C PRO A 75 -21.83 -23.47 1.37
N ALA A 76 -20.73 -22.96 0.81
CA ALA A 76 -20.13 -21.72 1.24
C ALA A 76 -21.20 -20.63 1.07
N SER A 77 -21.84 -20.27 2.18
CA SER A 77 -22.69 -19.11 2.26
C SER A 77 -21.88 -17.92 1.77
N VAL A 78 -22.30 -17.36 0.64
CA VAL A 78 -22.00 -15.97 0.29
C VAL A 78 -22.74 -15.15 1.33
N THR A 79 -22.10 -14.95 2.47
CA THR A 79 -22.54 -13.97 3.44
C THR A 79 -22.14 -12.63 2.83
N GLU A 80 -23.13 -11.92 2.30
CA GLU A 80 -23.05 -10.47 2.13
C GLU A 80 -22.64 -9.88 3.48
N PHE A 81 -21.34 -9.59 3.63
CA PHE A 81 -20.80 -8.94 4.81
C PHE A 81 -21.12 -7.46 4.73
N SER A 82 -22.26 -7.05 5.31
CA SER A 82 -22.35 -5.73 5.96
C SER A 82 -21.69 -5.85 7.34
N VAL A 83 -20.38 -6.11 7.37
CA VAL A 83 -19.57 -5.85 8.56
C VAL A 83 -19.41 -4.35 8.56
N ALA A 84 -19.91 -3.68 9.61
CA ALA A 84 -19.50 -2.31 9.88
C ALA A 84 -17.97 -2.29 9.79
N GLU A 85 -17.45 -1.62 8.76
CA GLU A 85 -16.05 -1.71 8.34
C GLU A 85 -15.16 -1.42 9.55
N GLN A 86 -14.57 -2.47 10.12
CA GLN A 86 -13.88 -2.40 11.39
C GLN A 86 -12.55 -1.70 11.16
N VAL A 87 -12.35 -0.58 11.86
CA VAL A 87 -11.06 0.12 11.86
C VAL A 87 -10.43 -0.01 13.25
N PRO A 88 -9.14 -0.36 13.36
CA PRO A 88 -8.24 -0.72 12.25
C PRO A 88 -8.67 -2.02 11.55
N PRO A 89 -8.46 -2.13 10.22
CA PRO A 89 -8.68 -3.38 9.51
C PRO A 89 -7.75 -4.46 10.06
N ALA A 90 -8.14 -5.73 9.88
CA ALA A 90 -7.31 -6.85 10.30
C ALA A 90 -5.95 -6.84 9.57
N ALA A 91 -4.88 -7.12 10.32
CA ALA A 91 -3.55 -7.26 9.73
C ALA A 91 -3.53 -8.41 8.69
N PRO A 92 -2.67 -8.33 7.67
CA PRO A 92 -2.60 -9.35 6.62
C PRO A 92 -2.34 -10.72 7.24
N ALA A 93 -3.10 -11.76 6.85
CA ALA A 93 -2.91 -13.12 7.37
C ALA A 93 -1.67 -13.82 6.76
N VAL A 94 -0.54 -13.11 6.71
CA VAL A 94 0.75 -13.60 6.24
C VAL A 94 1.88 -12.94 7.03
N SER A 95 2.88 -13.72 7.43
CA SER A 95 4.05 -13.19 8.11
C SER A 95 5.28 -14.06 7.87
N LEU A 96 6.46 -13.47 8.07
CA LEU A 96 7.75 -14.14 8.06
C LEU A 96 8.17 -14.50 9.49
N GLU A 97 8.31 -15.79 9.79
CA GLU A 97 8.85 -16.28 11.07
C GLU A 97 10.38 -16.37 11.01
N ASP A 98 11.04 -15.21 10.96
CA ASP A 98 12.50 -15.13 10.95
C ASP A 98 12.99 -13.94 11.79
N GLY A 99 13.57 -14.23 12.96
CA GLY A 99 14.09 -13.20 13.87
C GLY A 99 15.29 -12.41 13.33
N SER A 100 15.81 -12.74 12.15
CA SER A 100 16.84 -11.93 11.47
C SER A 100 16.26 -10.77 10.64
N TRP A 101 14.92 -10.68 10.58
CA TRP A 101 14.17 -9.66 9.85
C TRP A 101 13.26 -8.89 10.79
N ASP A 102 13.35 -7.57 10.75
CA ASP A 102 12.52 -6.67 11.53
C ASP A 102 11.28 -6.33 10.70
N LEU A 103 10.09 -6.55 11.25
CA LEU A 103 8.86 -6.06 10.63
C LEU A 103 8.88 -4.52 10.67
N MET A 104 8.92 -3.90 9.49
CA MET A 104 8.98 -2.45 9.35
C MET A 104 7.59 -1.84 9.34
N PHE A 105 6.65 -2.41 8.58
CA PHE A 105 5.26 -2.01 8.52
C PHE A 105 4.44 -3.02 7.74
N TRP A 106 3.12 -2.88 7.78
CA TRP A 106 2.22 -3.52 6.84
C TRP A 106 1.16 -2.54 6.37
N ALA A 107 0.61 -2.79 5.18
CA ALA A 107 -0.46 -1.99 4.61
C ALA A 107 -1.53 -2.89 4.00
N VAL A 108 -2.78 -2.44 4.09
CA VAL A 108 -3.94 -3.09 3.45
C VAL A 108 -4.70 -2.06 2.62
N GLN A 109 -5.19 -2.53 1.48
CA GLN A 109 -6.06 -1.84 0.53
C GLN A 109 -7.11 -2.84 0.05
N PRO A 110 -8.19 -2.40 -0.61
CA PRO A 110 -9.09 -3.32 -1.29
C PRO A 110 -8.33 -4.29 -2.20
N HIS A 111 -8.49 -5.60 -1.96
CA HIS A 111 -7.89 -6.70 -2.73
C HIS A 111 -6.35 -6.79 -2.67
N PHE A 112 -5.71 -6.07 -1.76
CA PHE A 112 -4.26 -5.95 -1.70
C PHE A 112 -3.78 -5.80 -0.28
N ALA A 113 -2.74 -6.54 0.08
CA ALA A 113 -2.06 -6.38 1.36
C ALA A 113 -0.56 -6.56 1.17
N THR A 114 0.23 -5.79 1.91
CA THR A 114 1.69 -5.92 1.91
C THR A 114 2.23 -5.95 3.33
N VAL A 115 3.31 -6.70 3.49
CA VAL A 115 4.09 -6.77 4.72
C VAL A 115 5.55 -6.52 4.37
N HIS A 116 6.15 -5.54 5.03
CA HIS A 116 7.49 -5.04 4.71
C HIS A 116 8.44 -5.35 5.85
N TYR A 117 9.57 -5.96 5.50
CA TYR A 117 10.62 -6.35 6.42
C TYR A 117 11.94 -5.67 6.07
N GLY A 118 12.66 -5.30 7.12
CA GLY A 118 13.99 -4.73 7.07
C GLY A 118 15.03 -5.65 7.69
N GLN A 119 16.30 -5.37 7.40
CA GLN A 119 17.42 -5.98 8.11
C GLN A 119 18.50 -4.92 8.30
N GLY A 120 18.85 -4.63 9.55
CA GLY A 120 19.78 -3.56 9.89
C GLY A 120 19.27 -2.18 9.47
N HIS A 121 18.00 -1.89 9.73
CA HIS A 121 17.30 -0.63 9.39
C HIS A 121 17.20 -0.31 7.89
N ARG A 122 17.44 -1.29 7.01
CA ARG A 122 17.23 -1.13 5.56
C ARG A 122 16.10 -2.00 5.09
N TYR A 123 15.16 -1.41 4.36
CA TYR A 123 14.13 -2.13 3.63
C TYR A 123 14.77 -3.16 2.69
N ALA A 124 14.33 -4.41 2.79
CA ALA A 124 14.98 -5.48 2.06
C ALA A 124 14.05 -6.60 1.59
N PHE A 125 12.86 -6.76 2.16
CA PHE A 125 11.98 -7.87 1.84
C PHE A 125 10.51 -7.47 1.97
N GLU A 126 9.70 -7.93 1.03
CA GLU A 126 8.27 -7.63 0.96
C GLU A 126 7.49 -8.90 0.62
N ILE A 127 6.35 -9.05 1.29
CA ILE A 127 5.33 -10.04 0.98
C ILE A 127 4.07 -9.29 0.52
N GLU A 128 3.70 -9.45 -0.74
CA GLU A 128 2.48 -8.94 -1.36
C GLU A 128 1.44 -10.07 -1.42
N VAL A 129 0.23 -9.80 -0.97
CA VAL A 129 -0.94 -10.69 -1.09
C VAL A 129 -1.99 -9.97 -1.90
N ARG A 130 -2.51 -10.62 -2.94
CA ARG A 130 -3.53 -10.03 -3.80
C ARG A 130 -4.64 -10.98 -4.13
N ASP A 131 -5.84 -10.41 -4.17
CA ASP A 131 -7.00 -11.08 -4.74
C ASP A 131 -7.05 -10.84 -6.25
N GLY A 132 -7.63 -11.80 -6.97
CA GLY A 132 -7.79 -11.79 -8.42
C GLY A 132 -6.89 -12.79 -9.15
N ALA A 133 -6.76 -12.55 -10.46
CA ALA A 133 -6.00 -13.42 -11.34
C ALA A 133 -4.49 -13.28 -11.07
N ALA A 134 -3.82 -14.41 -10.87
CA ALA A 134 -2.37 -14.43 -10.70
C ALA A 134 -1.65 -14.03 -12.00
N PRO A 135 -0.49 -13.35 -11.91
CA PRO A 135 0.32 -13.05 -13.08
C PRO A 135 0.78 -14.35 -13.75
N ARG A 136 1.04 -14.30 -15.07
CA ARG A 136 1.51 -15.48 -15.82
C ARG A 136 2.83 -16.08 -15.30
N SER A 137 3.62 -15.29 -14.58
CA SER A 137 4.86 -15.73 -13.93
C SER A 137 4.64 -16.46 -12.60
N ALA A 138 3.45 -16.41 -12.02
CA ALA A 138 3.15 -17.07 -10.76
C ALA A 138 3.17 -18.60 -10.92
N LEU A 139 3.78 -19.26 -9.95
CA LEU A 139 3.75 -20.70 -9.82
C LEU A 139 2.36 -21.18 -9.36
N ALA A 140 1.98 -22.40 -9.75
CA ALA A 140 0.69 -22.97 -9.35
C ALA A 140 0.54 -23.21 -7.83
N ALA A 141 1.65 -23.26 -7.10
CA ALA A 141 1.70 -23.38 -5.65
C ALA A 141 3.04 -22.87 -5.13
N LYS A 142 3.12 -22.65 -3.82
CA LYS A 142 4.36 -22.25 -3.13
C LYS A 142 5.51 -23.21 -3.51
N PRO A 143 6.68 -22.70 -3.95
CA PRO A 143 7.76 -23.58 -4.40
C PRO A 143 8.30 -24.42 -3.25
N SER A 144 8.51 -25.70 -3.53
CA SER A 144 9.12 -26.68 -2.61
C SER A 144 10.53 -27.10 -3.02
N ASP A 145 11.02 -26.60 -4.16
CA ASP A 145 12.33 -26.93 -4.75
C ASP A 145 12.92 -25.66 -5.35
N ALA A 146 14.20 -25.40 -5.06
CA ALA A 146 14.96 -24.25 -5.52
C ALA A 146 15.05 -24.22 -7.05
N LYS A 147 15.01 -25.38 -7.73
CA LYS A 147 15.03 -25.48 -9.19
C LYS A 147 13.80 -24.85 -9.86
N LYS A 148 12.69 -24.67 -9.12
CA LYS A 148 11.48 -24.01 -9.62
C LYS A 148 11.57 -22.48 -9.54
N ILE A 149 12.54 -21.96 -8.80
CA ILE A 149 12.74 -20.52 -8.61
C ILE A 149 13.65 -20.00 -9.72
N ARG A 150 13.03 -19.39 -10.74
CA ARG A 150 13.74 -18.81 -11.90
C ARG A 150 14.31 -17.43 -11.58
N ASP A 151 13.58 -16.65 -10.80
CA ASP A 151 13.98 -15.33 -10.32
C ASP A 151 13.94 -15.35 -8.78
N PRO A 152 15.10 -15.52 -8.12
CA PRO A 152 15.18 -15.53 -6.66
C PRO A 152 14.80 -14.20 -6.00
N GLN A 153 14.80 -13.09 -6.75
CA GLN A 153 14.47 -11.77 -6.22
C GLN A 153 12.97 -11.48 -6.24
N SER A 154 12.21 -12.18 -7.10
CA SER A 154 10.75 -12.05 -7.17
C SER A 154 10.10 -13.41 -7.44
N VAL A 155 9.46 -13.95 -6.41
CA VAL A 155 8.77 -15.24 -6.50
C VAL A 155 7.29 -15.05 -6.22
N ALA A 156 6.43 -15.45 -7.17
CA ALA A 156 4.99 -15.42 -7.00
C ALA A 156 4.39 -16.83 -7.10
N TRP A 157 3.32 -17.08 -6.35
CA TRP A 157 2.56 -18.33 -6.43
C TRP A 157 1.08 -18.14 -6.10
N GLN A 158 0.25 -19.06 -6.59
CA GLN A 158 -1.18 -19.13 -6.27
C GLN A 158 -1.39 -19.60 -4.82
N ASP A 159 -2.21 -18.88 -4.05
CA ASP A 159 -2.55 -19.16 -2.65
C ASP A 159 -4.07 -19.36 -2.51
N GLY A 160 -4.57 -20.38 -3.20
CA GLY A 160 -6.01 -20.66 -3.27
C GLY A 160 -6.74 -19.97 -4.43
N PRO A 161 -8.06 -20.19 -4.55
CA PRO A 161 -8.86 -19.64 -5.64
C PRO A 161 -8.90 -18.11 -5.59
N GLY A 162 -8.47 -17.45 -6.68
CA GLY A 162 -8.56 -16.00 -6.80
C GLY A 162 -7.66 -15.25 -5.81
N ARG A 163 -6.60 -15.86 -5.28
CA ARG A 163 -5.61 -15.22 -4.42
C ARG A 163 -4.20 -15.68 -4.79
N TRP A 164 -3.24 -14.76 -4.77
CA TRP A 164 -1.83 -15.07 -4.99
C TRP A 164 -0.93 -14.29 -4.03
N ILE A 165 0.26 -14.83 -3.80
CA ILE A 165 1.30 -14.21 -3.00
C ILE A 165 2.51 -13.94 -3.89
N ARG A 166 3.14 -12.80 -3.71
CA ARG A 166 4.47 -12.50 -4.25
C ARG A 166 5.39 -12.10 -3.13
N VAL A 167 6.63 -12.54 -3.27
CA VAL A 167 7.71 -12.21 -2.38
C VAL A 167 8.79 -11.53 -3.19
N THR A 168 9.18 -10.34 -2.76
CA THR A 168 10.21 -9.54 -3.41
C THR A 168 11.32 -9.24 -2.43
N THR A 169 12.57 -9.30 -2.88
CA THR A 169 13.75 -8.91 -2.09
C THR A 169 14.65 -8.00 -2.90
N THR A 170 15.19 -6.96 -2.25
CA THR A 170 16.21 -6.10 -2.88
C THR A 170 17.60 -6.70 -2.76
N LYS A 171 17.79 -7.71 -1.90
CA LYS A 171 19.05 -8.40 -1.72
C LYS A 171 19.25 -9.44 -2.82
N PRO A 172 20.42 -9.51 -3.45
CA PRO A 172 20.78 -10.65 -4.28
C PRO A 172 20.74 -11.92 -3.43
N MET A 173 19.96 -12.91 -3.86
CA MET A 173 19.81 -14.20 -3.17
C MET A 173 19.95 -15.35 -4.14
N ALA A 174 20.55 -16.45 -3.71
CA ALA A 174 20.53 -17.69 -4.48
C ALA A 174 19.15 -18.38 -4.38
N PRO A 175 18.74 -19.18 -5.38
CA PRO A 175 17.46 -19.90 -5.34
C PRO A 175 17.24 -20.73 -4.05
N ALA A 176 18.31 -21.34 -3.52
CA ALA A 176 18.26 -22.12 -2.28
C ALA A 176 18.01 -21.25 -1.04
N GLU A 177 18.59 -20.05 -0.99
CA GLU A 177 18.39 -19.09 0.09
C GLU A 177 16.97 -18.53 0.06
N THR A 178 16.48 -18.16 -1.13
CA THR A 178 15.08 -17.73 -1.31
C THR A 178 14.12 -18.84 -0.89
N LEU A 179 14.36 -20.10 -1.29
CA LEU A 179 13.54 -21.22 -0.84
C LEU A 179 13.50 -21.33 0.69
N ALA A 180 14.67 -21.25 1.35
CA ALA A 180 14.77 -21.31 2.81
C ALA A 180 14.05 -20.14 3.51
N LEU A 181 13.94 -18.98 2.86
CA LEU A 181 13.17 -17.85 3.36
C LEU A 181 11.66 -18.06 3.14
N LEU A 182 11.26 -18.54 1.97
CA LEU A 182 9.87 -18.84 1.66
C LEU A 182 9.30 -19.89 2.62
N THR A 183 10.08 -20.91 3.01
CA THR A 183 9.62 -21.92 3.99
C THR A 183 9.37 -21.34 5.39
N LYS A 184 9.82 -20.13 5.71
CA LYS A 184 9.53 -19.43 6.97
C LYS A 184 8.28 -18.55 6.91
N ILE A 185 7.68 -18.36 5.74
CA ILE A 185 6.41 -17.63 5.59
C ILE A 185 5.26 -18.52 6.09
N ARG A 186 4.40 -17.95 6.95
CA ARG A 186 3.19 -18.57 7.51
C ARG A 186 1.94 -17.80 7.17
N ALA A 187 0.80 -18.50 7.25
CA ALA A 187 -0.53 -17.91 7.23
C ALA A 187 -0.92 -17.45 8.65
N ALA A 188 -0.22 -16.44 9.17
CA ALA A 188 -0.47 -15.86 10.49
C ALA A 188 -0.30 -14.33 10.42
N PRO A 189 -1.13 -13.54 11.13
CA PRO A 189 -0.98 -12.09 11.15
C PRO A 189 0.37 -11.64 11.71
N PRO A 190 1.02 -10.63 11.12
CA PRO A 190 2.20 -10.02 11.71
C PRO A 190 1.82 -9.26 12.98
N VAL A 191 2.71 -9.25 13.97
CA VAL A 191 2.50 -8.51 15.22
C VAL A 191 3.29 -7.21 15.14
N ILE A 192 2.58 -6.08 15.11
CA ILE A 192 3.14 -4.74 15.24
C ILE A 192 2.31 -3.96 16.25
N SER A 193 2.96 -3.13 17.06
CA SER A 193 2.24 -2.23 17.97
C SER A 193 1.56 -1.14 17.16
N SER A 194 0.23 -1.10 17.20
CA SER A 194 -0.62 -0.12 16.50
C SER A 194 -1.26 0.81 17.53
N PRO A 195 -1.00 2.13 17.49
CA PRO A 195 -1.62 3.06 18.44
C PRO A 195 -3.13 3.22 18.25
N LEU A 196 -3.67 3.05 17.04
CA LEU A 196 -5.09 3.15 16.78
C LEU A 196 -5.83 1.89 17.27
N GLU A 197 -6.77 2.08 18.21
CA GLU A 197 -7.66 1.02 18.71
C GLU A 197 -8.94 0.95 17.88
N SER A 198 -9.59 2.09 17.65
CA SER A 198 -10.79 2.17 16.82
C SER A 198 -11.12 3.60 16.38
N LEU A 199 -11.95 3.73 15.35
CA LEU A 199 -12.59 5.00 14.97
C LEU A 199 -13.96 4.78 14.31
N GLN A 200 -14.72 5.86 14.11
CA GLN A 200 -15.98 5.82 13.36
C GLN A 200 -15.80 6.39 11.96
N ILE A 201 -16.00 5.57 10.93
CA ILE A 201 -15.93 6.00 9.53
C ILE A 201 -17.12 6.94 9.22
N PRO A 202 -16.89 8.12 8.60
CA PRO A 202 -17.96 9.01 8.19
C PRO A 202 -18.87 8.34 7.16
N ALA A 203 -20.17 8.64 7.19
CA ALA A 203 -21.13 8.06 6.25
C ALA A 203 -20.74 8.34 4.79
N GLY A 204 -20.80 7.30 3.95
CA GLY A 204 -20.44 7.40 2.52
C GLY A 204 -18.93 7.38 2.24
N GLN A 205 -18.11 7.10 3.26
CA GLN A 205 -16.68 6.84 3.13
C GLN A 205 -16.40 5.36 3.37
N LYS A 206 -15.29 4.87 2.82
CA LYS A 206 -14.74 3.53 3.06
C LYS A 206 -13.24 3.58 3.24
N VAL A 207 -12.64 2.53 3.81
CA VAL A 207 -11.19 2.41 3.91
C VAL A 207 -10.61 2.15 2.53
N ASP A 208 -9.76 3.08 2.07
CA ASP A 208 -9.00 2.91 0.83
C ASP A 208 -7.62 2.31 1.10
N THR A 209 -6.92 2.85 2.11
CA THR A 209 -5.63 2.34 2.56
C THR A 209 -5.53 2.44 4.07
N PHE A 210 -4.98 1.42 4.71
CA PHE A 210 -4.52 1.49 6.09
C PHE A 210 -3.09 0.96 6.19
N THR A 211 -2.21 1.74 6.80
CA THR A 211 -0.82 1.40 7.06
C THR A 211 -0.57 1.39 8.56
N SER A 212 0.07 0.33 9.05
CA SER A 212 0.53 0.23 10.43
C SER A 212 2.04 0.13 10.46
N GLU A 213 2.65 1.10 11.12
CA GLU A 213 4.06 1.20 11.43
C GLU A 213 4.25 1.07 12.95
N PRO A 214 5.49 0.85 13.45
CA PRO A 214 5.76 0.91 14.86
C PRO A 214 5.41 2.31 15.38
N GLU A 215 4.47 2.36 16.33
CA GLU A 215 4.03 3.59 16.99
C GLU A 215 3.23 4.58 16.13
N SER A 216 2.96 4.26 14.86
CA SER A 216 2.15 5.11 13.98
C SER A 216 1.19 4.34 13.09
N ASN A 217 0.05 4.98 12.79
CA ASN A 217 -0.91 4.51 11.81
C ASN A 217 -1.25 5.61 10.81
N THR A 218 -1.45 5.22 9.56
CA THR A 218 -1.98 6.10 8.53
C THR A 218 -3.22 5.44 7.92
N LEU A 219 -4.30 6.19 7.79
CA LEU A 219 -5.58 5.74 7.26
C LEU A 219 -6.04 6.72 6.19
N VAL A 220 -6.38 6.20 5.02
CA VAL A 220 -7.03 6.95 3.95
C VAL A 220 -8.47 6.47 3.82
N LEU A 221 -9.41 7.40 3.93
CA LEU A 221 -10.84 7.15 3.73
C LEU A 221 -11.30 7.85 2.46
N CYS A 222 -11.81 7.10 1.49
CA CYS A 222 -12.30 7.66 0.23
C CYS A 222 -13.80 7.42 0.06
N PRO A 223 -14.48 8.24 -0.77
CA PRO A 223 -15.89 8.06 -1.06
C PRO A 223 -16.19 6.64 -1.51
N ASP A 224 -17.24 6.05 -0.96
CA ASP A 224 -17.72 4.76 -1.41
C ASP A 224 -18.47 4.92 -2.75
N PRO A 225 -17.95 4.37 -3.88
CA PRO A 225 -18.61 4.48 -5.17
C PRO A 225 -19.97 3.77 -5.21
N GLU A 226 -20.24 2.84 -4.30
CA GLU A 226 -21.51 2.12 -4.21
C GLU A 226 -22.54 2.80 -3.30
N ALA A 227 -22.13 3.85 -2.58
CA ALA A 227 -23.03 4.59 -1.70
C ALA A 227 -24.12 5.29 -2.51
N ARG A 228 -25.39 4.93 -2.24
CA ARG A 228 -26.59 5.50 -2.89
C ARG A 228 -26.71 7.02 -2.78
N LYS A 229 -25.95 7.65 -1.89
CA LYS A 229 -25.75 9.10 -1.80
C LYS A 229 -24.27 9.36 -2.04
N ALA A 230 -23.91 9.71 -3.28
CA ALA A 230 -22.58 10.22 -3.54
C ALA A 230 -22.37 11.47 -2.66
N PRO A 231 -21.28 11.55 -1.87
CA PRO A 231 -20.97 12.77 -1.17
C PRO A 231 -20.80 13.91 -2.18
N LEU A 232 -21.21 15.13 -1.81
CA LEU A 232 -21.04 16.33 -2.66
C LEU A 232 -19.56 16.64 -2.96
N ASP A 233 -18.66 15.99 -2.22
CA ASP A 233 -17.21 16.07 -2.39
C ASP A 233 -16.63 14.65 -2.52
N ASN A 234 -15.86 14.44 -3.59
CA ASN A 234 -15.21 13.18 -3.90
C ASN A 234 -13.78 13.07 -3.33
N ARG A 235 -13.35 14.01 -2.49
CA ARG A 235 -12.03 13.98 -1.85
C ARG A 235 -12.00 12.99 -0.68
N CYS A 236 -10.83 12.40 -0.48
CA CYS A 236 -10.54 11.47 0.61
C CYS A 236 -10.10 12.24 1.87
N PHE A 237 -10.32 11.63 3.04
CA PHE A 237 -9.65 12.01 4.28
C PHE A 237 -8.31 11.27 4.38
N SER A 238 -7.29 11.95 4.89
CA SER A 238 -6.07 11.30 5.39
C SER A 238 -6.00 11.50 6.89
N LEU A 239 -5.82 10.41 7.64
CA LEU A 239 -5.68 10.44 9.10
C LEU A 239 -4.36 9.79 9.47
N THR A 240 -3.59 10.48 10.32
CA THR A 240 -2.32 9.98 10.85
C THR A 240 -2.38 9.99 12.38
N VAL A 241 -1.98 8.89 13.00
CA VAL A 241 -1.73 8.80 14.45
C VAL A 241 -0.25 8.55 14.64
N SER A 242 0.43 9.37 15.44
CA SER A 242 1.87 9.27 15.67
C SER A 242 2.23 9.72 17.09
N PRO A 243 3.43 9.41 17.62
CA PRO A 243 3.84 9.86 18.95
C PRO A 243 3.92 11.38 19.05
N ALA A 244 3.48 11.93 20.18
CA ALA A 244 3.57 13.35 20.47
C ALA A 244 5.03 13.81 20.50
N GLY A 245 5.35 14.89 19.78
CA GLY A 245 6.72 15.39 19.62
C GLY A 245 7.41 14.97 18.32
N ARG A 246 6.78 14.07 17.54
CA ARG A 246 7.16 13.78 16.15
C ARG A 246 6.42 14.67 15.15
N THR A 247 6.04 15.88 15.56
CA THR A 247 5.56 16.89 14.60
C THR A 247 6.68 17.11 13.61
N ALA A 248 6.50 16.63 12.39
CA ALA A 248 7.08 17.29 11.24
C ALA A 248 6.55 18.72 11.33
N GLN A 249 7.34 19.60 11.95
CA GLN A 249 7.24 21.01 11.69
C GLN A 249 7.23 21.09 10.16
N PRO A 250 6.23 21.72 9.53
CA PRO A 250 6.24 21.87 8.08
C PRO A 250 7.54 22.60 7.76
N GLU A 251 8.55 21.87 7.28
CA GLU A 251 9.74 22.51 6.76
C GLU A 251 9.23 23.37 5.61
N ASP A 252 9.47 24.68 5.71
CA ASP A 252 9.28 25.68 4.67
C ASP A 252 10.14 25.28 3.45
N GLY A 253 9.66 24.28 2.71
CA GLY A 253 10.39 23.53 1.70
C GLY A 253 9.40 22.98 0.69
N ALA A 254 8.76 23.90 -0.02
CA ALA A 254 7.79 23.69 -1.10
C ALA A 254 7.93 22.36 -1.88
N ILE A 255 6.93 21.48 -1.71
CA ILE A 255 6.50 20.51 -2.72
C ILE A 255 5.06 20.91 -3.09
N PRO A 256 4.73 21.16 -4.37
CA PRO A 256 3.35 21.43 -4.77
C PRO A 256 2.60 20.11 -4.91
N GLU A 257 2.31 19.46 -3.80
CA GLU A 257 1.02 18.81 -3.63
C GLU A 257 0.22 19.77 -2.76
N GLU A 258 -0.81 20.39 -3.35
CA GLU A 258 -1.69 21.31 -2.64
C GLU A 258 -2.20 20.55 -1.41
N PRO A 259 -1.74 20.86 -0.18
CA PRO A 259 -2.25 20.17 1.00
C PRO A 259 -3.76 20.36 0.97
N LEU A 260 -4.52 19.30 1.26
CA LEU A 260 -5.95 19.45 1.40
C LEU A 260 -6.21 20.66 2.31
N PRO A 261 -7.07 21.61 1.91
CA PRO A 261 -7.05 22.98 2.43
C PRO A 261 -7.34 23.07 3.94
N VAL A 262 -7.81 21.98 4.56
CA VAL A 262 -8.05 21.88 5.98
C VAL A 262 -7.17 20.78 6.58
N HIS A 263 -6.14 21.22 7.31
CA HIS A 263 -5.32 20.39 8.19
C HIS A 263 -5.74 20.62 9.64
N ARG A 264 -6.08 19.55 10.36
CA ARG A 264 -6.43 19.59 11.78
C ARG A 264 -5.53 18.65 12.55
N PHE A 265 -5.16 19.04 13.77
CA PHE A 265 -4.45 18.14 14.69
C PHE A 265 -5.03 18.20 16.10
N ARG A 266 -4.87 17.11 16.86
CA ARG A 266 -5.24 17.00 18.27
C ARG A 266 -4.28 16.05 18.98
N THR A 267 -3.77 16.47 20.13
CA THR A 267 -3.01 15.59 21.02
C THR A 267 -3.95 14.81 21.95
N LEU A 268 -3.73 13.51 22.06
CA LEU A 268 -4.46 12.61 22.95
C LEU A 268 -3.46 11.71 23.70
N GLY A 269 -3.11 12.10 24.93
CA GLY A 269 -2.09 11.41 25.72
C GLY A 269 -0.71 11.55 25.09
N ALA A 270 -0.03 10.42 24.84
CA ALA A 270 1.31 10.37 24.24
C ALA A 270 1.30 10.43 22.70
N TYR A 271 0.14 10.64 22.07
CA TYR A 271 -0.01 10.62 20.61
C TYR A 271 -0.62 11.92 20.07
N THR A 272 -0.27 12.24 18.83
CA THR A 272 -0.88 13.26 17.99
C THR A 272 -1.74 12.58 16.94
N ILE A 273 -2.93 13.13 16.71
CA ILE A 273 -3.86 12.73 15.65
C ILE A 273 -3.93 13.89 14.67
N GLU A 274 -3.64 13.64 13.40
CA GLU A 274 -3.72 14.60 12.30
C GLU A 274 -4.78 14.13 11.31
N VAL A 275 -5.57 15.07 10.79
CA VAL A 275 -6.59 14.81 9.77
C VAL A 275 -6.50 15.88 8.68
N ASP A 276 -6.21 15.45 7.47
CA ASP A 276 -6.29 16.26 6.25
C ASP A 276 -7.61 16.01 5.54
N SER A 277 -8.27 17.10 5.13
CA SER A 277 -9.58 17.06 4.48
C SER A 277 -9.84 18.30 3.63
N SER A 278 -10.87 18.25 2.78
CA SER A 278 -11.34 19.42 2.07
C SER A 278 -12.09 20.40 2.99
N SER A 279 -12.22 21.66 2.56
CA SER A 279 -13.03 22.65 3.27
C SER A 279 -14.50 22.25 3.36
N ALA A 280 -15.04 21.56 2.35
CA ALA A 280 -16.41 21.06 2.35
C ALA A 280 -16.64 19.95 3.40
N GLN A 281 -15.57 19.28 3.84
CA GLN A 281 -15.62 18.14 4.77
C GLN A 281 -15.15 18.49 6.19
N GLU A 282 -14.94 19.77 6.51
CA GLU A 282 -14.36 20.22 7.79
C GLU A 282 -15.12 19.71 9.03
N GLN A 283 -16.45 19.69 8.99
CA GLN A 283 -17.27 19.18 10.08
C GLN A 283 -17.14 17.65 10.23
N ALA A 284 -17.08 16.93 9.11
CA ALA A 284 -16.85 15.48 9.09
C ALA A 284 -15.44 15.12 9.59
N ALA A 285 -14.43 15.90 9.22
CA ALA A 285 -13.06 15.75 9.73
C ALA A 285 -12.98 15.96 11.25
N SER A 286 -13.74 16.93 11.77
CA SER A 286 -13.84 17.16 13.22
C SER A 286 -14.52 16.00 13.94
N ALA A 287 -15.59 15.44 13.38
CA ALA A 287 -16.27 14.27 13.91
C ALA A 287 -15.36 13.03 13.87
N LEU A 288 -14.65 12.83 12.76
CA LEU A 288 -13.67 11.76 12.57
C LEU A 288 -12.60 11.79 13.67
N MET A 289 -11.95 12.94 13.84
CA MET A 289 -10.91 13.15 14.86
C MET A 289 -11.43 12.90 16.27
N ASN A 290 -12.68 13.30 16.57
CA ASN A 290 -13.28 13.09 17.88
C ASN A 290 -13.71 11.63 18.15
N SER A 291 -13.81 10.81 17.10
CA SER A 291 -14.16 9.39 17.22
C SER A 291 -12.97 8.47 17.49
N VAL A 292 -11.74 8.97 17.32
CA VAL A 292 -10.50 8.19 17.47
C VAL A 292 -10.35 7.69 18.91
N ARG A 293 -10.09 6.39 19.04
CA ARG A 293 -9.67 5.72 20.26
C ARG A 293 -8.29 5.12 20.07
N LEU A 294 -7.46 5.23 21.10
CA LEU A 294 -6.07 4.81 21.06
C LEU A 294 -5.82 3.70 22.08
N ASN A 295 -4.97 2.75 21.69
CA ASN A 295 -4.40 1.76 22.61
C ASN A 295 -3.52 2.49 23.63
N ARG A 296 -3.82 2.30 24.91
CA ARG A 296 -3.11 2.91 26.05
C ARG A 296 -1.90 2.09 26.45
#